data_AF-A0ABD3QEK3-F1
#
_entry.id   AF-A0ABD3QEK3-F1
#
_cell.length_a   1.000
_cell.length_b   1.000
_cell.length_c   1.000
_cell.angle_alpha   90.00
_cell.angle_beta   90.00
_cell.angle_gamma   90.00
#
_symmetry.space_group_name_H-M   'P 1'
#
loop_
_entity.id
_entity.type
_entity.pdbx_description
1 polymer ?
#
loop_
_entity_poly.entity_id
_entity_poly.type
_entity_poly.pdbx_seq_one_letter_code
_entity_poly.pdbx_strand_id
1 'polypeptide(L)'
;MPNTDSTNPYVALREAKIARNEARLAQLGLLKRPSLNSKSHVVPPNRRAKRRSVDQETQEPVRRSRRISQQQAHPGNEDTCVPSETSQPRREHVRNTNDSVTKSEDDSLVSLLFAPGGNASIEISTSSSTSVRSVDIDVDALILGKNGVLGRIMEKSGKEYVINKAFDLSASSRDKQRLAGARLSFNKYCGIQEWHNAIFLWVNLGYNDSAVVNDFLDNGKRITWFGGSRMHDETAVVHKLLQYGSEATSSKSKIVLWCRKYMIHSKSFTPYVCLGRLSYHSHVPRSHPLSFVWNLVDAEALRTHPEMDVKEQYQSLILM
;
A
#
# COMPACT_ATOMS: atom_id res chain seq x y z
N MET A 1 37.92 39.36 -15.28
CA MET A 1 37.00 38.50 -16.06
C MET A 1 35.87 38.08 -15.13
N PRO A 2 34.65 38.61 -15.27
CA PRO A 2 33.54 38.25 -14.38
C PRO A 2 33.07 36.82 -14.67
N ASN A 3 32.94 36.00 -13.61
CA ASN A 3 32.37 34.65 -13.67
C ASN A 3 30.93 34.75 -14.16
N THR A 4 30.67 34.29 -15.38
CA THR A 4 29.32 33.97 -15.83
C THR A 4 28.93 32.64 -15.19
N ASP A 5 28.50 32.70 -13.93
CA ASP A 5 27.89 31.55 -13.26
C ASP A 5 26.72 31.08 -14.11
N SER A 6 26.87 29.87 -14.67
CA SER A 6 25.84 29.17 -15.42
C SER A 6 24.70 28.85 -14.45
N THR A 7 23.75 29.78 -14.32
CA THR A 7 22.55 29.60 -13.52
C THR A 7 21.84 28.33 -13.99
N ASN A 8 21.80 27.33 -13.12
CA ASN A 8 21.16 26.05 -13.38
C ASN A 8 19.73 26.28 -13.91
N PRO A 9 19.37 25.81 -15.12
CA PRO A 9 18.08 26.09 -15.74
C PRO A 9 16.89 25.63 -14.90
N TYR A 10 17.10 24.70 -13.96
CA TYR A 10 16.08 24.30 -13.00
C TYR A 10 15.72 25.39 -11.98
N VAL A 11 16.67 26.21 -11.56
CA VAL A 11 16.44 27.27 -10.57
C VAL A 11 15.53 28.34 -11.18
N ALA A 12 15.84 28.78 -12.40
CA ALA A 12 15.02 29.72 -13.16
C ALA A 12 13.59 29.18 -13.40
N LEU A 13 13.45 27.90 -13.76
CA LEU A 13 12.14 27.28 -14.00
C LEU A 13 11.33 27.10 -12.72
N ARG A 14 12.01 26.88 -11.58
CA ARG A 14 11.38 26.80 -10.25
C ARG A 14 10.90 28.18 -9.79
N GLU A 15 11.73 29.21 -9.92
CA GLU A 15 11.40 30.59 -9.57
C GLU A 15 10.20 31.11 -10.39
N ALA A 16 10.18 30.85 -11.70
CA ALA A 16 9.06 31.21 -12.55
C ALA A 16 7.74 30.53 -12.12
N LYS A 17 7.80 29.27 -11.66
CA LYS A 17 6.63 28.55 -11.12
C LYS A 17 6.17 29.12 -9.78
N ILE A 18 7.10 29.48 -8.90
CA ILE A 18 6.81 30.11 -7.61
C ILE A 18 6.09 31.44 -7.86
N ALA A 19 6.66 32.31 -8.69
CA ALA A 19 6.09 33.62 -9.02
C ALA A 19 4.67 33.51 -9.62
N ARG A 20 4.44 32.55 -10.53
CA ARG A 20 3.11 32.30 -11.11
C ARG A 20 2.08 31.86 -10.07
N ASN A 21 2.49 31.02 -9.13
CA ASN A 21 1.61 30.55 -8.06
C ASN A 21 1.31 31.66 -7.05
N GLU A 22 2.29 32.48 -6.69
CA GLU A 22 2.11 33.63 -5.81
C GLU A 22 1.16 34.67 -6.41
N ALA A 23 1.31 34.98 -7.71
CA ALA A 23 0.39 35.88 -8.41
C ALA A 23 -1.05 35.33 -8.40
N ARG A 24 -1.23 34.02 -8.61
CA ARG A 24 -2.54 33.38 -8.55
C ARG A 24 -3.12 33.38 -7.14
N LEU A 25 -2.30 33.14 -6.11
CA LEU A 25 -2.72 33.22 -4.71
C LEU A 25 -3.10 34.65 -4.30
N ALA A 26 -2.41 35.66 -4.84
CA ALA A 26 -2.74 37.06 -4.64
C ALA A 26 -4.09 37.42 -5.28
N GLN A 27 -4.34 36.99 -6.52
CA GLN A 27 -5.63 37.19 -7.20
C GLN A 27 -6.80 36.54 -6.46
N LEU A 28 -6.55 35.40 -5.79
CA LEU A 28 -7.56 34.69 -4.99
C LEU A 28 -7.72 35.24 -3.57
N GLY A 29 -6.96 36.26 -3.16
CA GLY A 29 -6.97 36.79 -1.79
C GLY A 29 -6.46 35.80 -0.73
N LEU A 30 -5.78 34.73 -1.15
CA LEU A 30 -5.25 33.68 -0.26
C LEU A 30 -3.81 33.93 0.16
N LEU A 31 -3.12 34.88 -0.48
CA LEU A 31 -1.78 35.26 -0.11
C LEU A 31 -1.80 35.97 1.24
N LYS A 32 -1.54 35.23 2.33
CA LYS A 32 -1.33 35.82 3.65
C LYS A 32 -0.09 36.70 3.58
N ARG A 33 -0.29 38.03 3.59
CA ARG A 33 0.84 38.95 3.79
C ARG A 33 1.44 38.63 5.16
N PRO A 34 2.77 38.43 5.26
CA PRO A 34 3.41 38.29 6.55
C PRO A 34 3.05 39.53 7.38
N SER A 35 2.35 39.33 8.50
CA SER A 35 1.91 40.44 9.33
C SER A 35 3.14 41.06 9.98
N LEU A 36 3.54 42.25 9.56
CA LEU A 36 4.66 43.04 10.08
C LEU A 36 4.47 43.50 11.55
N ASN A 37 3.48 42.96 12.27
CA ASN A 37 3.12 43.35 13.64
C ASN A 37 3.32 42.21 14.65
N SER A 38 4.54 41.67 14.74
CA SER A 38 4.99 41.10 16.01
C SER A 38 5.94 42.09 16.66
N LYS A 39 5.37 42.99 17.48
CA LYS A 39 6.15 43.77 18.44
C LYS A 39 6.83 42.76 19.37
N SER A 40 8.15 42.74 19.34
CA SER A 40 9.01 42.02 20.26
C SER A 40 8.66 42.40 21.69
N HIS A 41 8.01 41.49 22.41
CA HIS A 41 7.90 41.59 23.85
C HIS A 41 9.28 41.31 24.43
N VAL A 42 9.96 42.37 24.88
CA VAL A 42 11.23 42.29 25.61
C VAL A 42 10.95 41.60 26.94
N VAL A 43 11.44 40.37 27.09
CA VAL A 43 11.43 39.61 28.35
C VAL A 43 12.72 39.95 29.11
N PRO A 44 12.66 40.28 30.43
CA PRO A 44 13.84 40.62 31.21
C PRO A 44 14.73 39.37 31.47
N PRO A 45 16.04 39.56 31.72
CA PRO A 45 16.99 38.48 31.77
C PRO A 45 16.88 37.73 33.11
N ASN A 46 16.32 36.52 33.08
CA ASN A 46 16.31 35.65 34.25
C ASN A 46 17.57 34.77 34.28
N ARG A 47 18.27 34.84 35.41
CA ARG A 47 19.56 34.19 35.65
C ARG A 47 19.45 32.66 35.71
N ARG A 48 20.39 32.00 35.03
CA ARG A 48 21.03 30.70 35.35
C ARG A 48 20.10 29.50 35.63
N ALA A 49 20.01 28.59 34.66
CA ALA A 49 20.23 27.16 34.88
C ALA A 49 20.66 26.48 33.56
N LYS A 50 21.82 25.83 33.61
CA LYS A 50 22.47 25.11 32.51
C LYS A 50 21.67 23.82 32.23
N ARG A 51 20.95 23.74 31.11
CA ARG A 51 20.34 22.49 30.61
C ARG A 51 20.64 22.30 29.14
N ARG A 52 20.97 21.04 28.84
CA ARG A 52 21.47 20.49 27.57
C ARG A 52 20.51 20.76 26.40
N SER A 53 21.08 21.14 25.27
CA SER A 53 20.46 21.30 23.96
C SER A 53 19.95 19.97 23.42
N VAL A 54 18.66 19.89 23.15
CA VAL A 54 18.04 18.93 22.23
C VAL A 54 17.27 19.77 21.23
N ASP A 55 17.73 19.75 19.97
CA ASP A 55 17.10 20.43 18.85
C ASP A 55 15.72 19.82 18.60
N GLN A 56 14.66 20.60 18.87
CA GLN A 56 13.30 20.28 18.43
C GLN A 56 13.00 21.09 17.17
N GLU A 57 13.04 20.37 16.05
CA GLU A 57 12.60 20.80 14.74
C GLU A 57 11.08 21.04 14.76
N THR A 58 10.66 22.29 14.60
CA THR A 58 9.25 22.69 14.46
C THR A 58 8.66 22.09 13.18
N GLN A 59 7.88 21.02 13.30
CA GLN A 59 7.07 20.50 12.20
C GLN A 59 5.84 21.39 11.97
N GLU A 60 5.76 22.00 10.79
CA GLU A 60 4.56 22.67 10.30
C GLU A 60 3.41 21.67 10.07
N PRO A 61 2.15 22.08 10.28
CA PRO A 61 1.00 21.19 10.13
C PRO A 61 0.75 20.82 8.65
N VAL A 62 0.92 19.54 8.33
CA VAL A 62 0.58 18.95 7.02
C VAL A 62 -0.95 19.00 6.82
N ARG A 63 -1.43 19.98 6.04
CA ARG A 63 -2.85 20.16 5.75
C ARG A 63 -3.33 19.29 4.57
N ARG A 64 -4.44 18.59 4.82
CA ARG A 64 -5.12 17.63 3.92
C ARG A 64 -5.69 18.26 2.64
N SER A 65 -5.63 17.45 1.57
CA SER A 65 -6.55 17.30 0.41
C SER A 65 -7.19 18.54 -0.25
N ARG A 66 -6.93 18.70 -1.56
CA ARG A 66 -7.91 19.21 -2.54
C ARG A 66 -7.66 18.61 -3.93
N ARG A 67 -8.28 17.45 -4.23
CA ARG A 67 -8.33 16.89 -5.60
C ARG A 67 -9.73 16.43 -6.03
N ILE A 68 -10.77 17.12 -5.56
CA ILE A 68 -12.12 17.03 -6.12
C ILE A 68 -12.62 18.45 -6.51
N SER A 69 -11.79 19.24 -7.20
CA SER A 69 -12.18 20.61 -7.57
C SER A 69 -11.94 20.95 -9.05
N GLN A 70 -11.65 19.98 -9.91
CA GLN A 70 -11.43 20.23 -11.34
C GLN A 70 -12.02 19.15 -12.25
N GLN A 71 -13.24 18.71 -11.98
CA GLN A 71 -14.07 18.15 -13.05
C GLN A 71 -15.10 19.19 -13.45
N GLN A 72 -14.98 19.65 -14.68
CA GLN A 72 -15.98 20.48 -15.35
C GLN A 72 -17.23 19.62 -15.54
N ALA A 73 -18.39 20.18 -15.18
CA ALA A 73 -19.68 19.57 -15.46
C ALA A 73 -19.91 19.57 -16.97
N HIS A 74 -20.16 18.40 -17.54
CA HIS A 74 -20.69 18.28 -18.90
C HIS A 74 -22.18 18.71 -18.88
N PRO A 75 -22.60 19.65 -19.73
CA PRO A 75 -24.02 19.92 -19.95
C PRO A 75 -24.56 18.91 -20.97
N GLY A 76 -25.63 18.19 -20.61
CA GLY A 76 -26.38 17.37 -21.56
C GLY A 76 -26.49 15.91 -21.13
N ASN A 77 -27.40 15.64 -20.21
CA ASN A 77 -28.19 14.41 -20.21
C ASN A 77 -29.59 14.80 -19.76
N GLU A 78 -30.55 14.65 -20.66
CA GLU A 78 -31.97 14.85 -20.41
C GLU A 78 -32.47 13.67 -19.56
N ASP A 79 -32.83 13.96 -18.31
CA ASP A 79 -33.45 12.99 -17.42
C ASP A 79 -34.93 12.80 -17.81
N THR A 80 -35.24 11.61 -18.32
CA THR A 80 -36.62 11.12 -18.39
C THR A 80 -37.01 10.60 -17.02
N CYS A 81 -37.83 11.37 -16.30
CA CYS A 81 -38.49 10.94 -15.07
C CYS A 81 -39.51 9.82 -15.35
N VAL A 82 -39.36 8.68 -14.67
CA VAL A 82 -40.46 7.71 -14.46
C VAL A 82 -40.61 7.48 -12.96
N PRO A 83 -41.80 7.68 -12.36
CA PRO A 83 -42.02 7.43 -10.96
C PRO A 83 -42.35 5.94 -10.74
N SER A 84 -41.78 5.33 -9.71
CA SER A 84 -42.36 4.14 -9.11
C SER A 84 -42.27 4.21 -7.60
N GLU A 85 -43.42 4.53 -7.04
CA GLU A 85 -43.84 4.23 -5.69
C GLU A 85 -43.82 2.71 -5.50
N THR A 86 -43.14 2.21 -4.47
CA THR A 86 -43.67 1.08 -3.68
C THR A 86 -43.05 1.11 -2.29
N SER A 87 -43.85 1.58 -1.35
CA SER A 87 -43.70 1.44 0.09
C SER A 87 -43.65 -0.04 0.48
N GLN A 88 -42.68 -0.45 1.30
CA GLN A 88 -42.79 -1.69 2.07
C GLN A 88 -42.23 -1.57 3.50
N PRO A 89 -42.79 -2.35 4.45
CA PRO A 89 -42.89 -1.93 5.83
C PRO A 89 -41.74 -2.41 6.73
N ARG A 90 -41.57 -1.61 7.78
CA ARG A 90 -40.75 -1.80 8.97
C ARG A 90 -41.04 -3.17 9.61
N ARG A 91 -40.04 -4.07 9.65
CA ARG A 91 -40.13 -5.32 10.43
C ARG A 91 -39.76 -5.05 11.89
N GLU A 92 -40.71 -5.35 12.77
CA GLU A 92 -40.59 -5.38 14.22
C GLU A 92 -39.71 -6.56 14.66
N HIS A 93 -38.77 -6.29 15.57
CA HIS A 93 -37.99 -7.31 16.24
C HIS A 93 -38.81 -7.83 17.44
N VAL A 94 -39.43 -8.99 17.26
CA VAL A 94 -40.05 -9.76 18.34
C VAL A 94 -38.96 -10.43 19.18
N ARG A 95 -38.89 -10.01 20.45
CA ARG A 95 -38.24 -10.72 21.55
C ARG A 95 -38.94 -12.06 21.74
N ASN A 96 -38.20 -13.16 21.72
CA ASN A 96 -38.66 -14.41 22.33
C ASN A 96 -37.60 -14.91 23.32
N THR A 97 -38.00 -14.86 24.58
CA THR A 97 -37.43 -15.51 25.76
C THR A 97 -37.94 -16.95 25.86
N ASN A 98 -37.05 -17.87 26.28
CA ASN A 98 -37.27 -19.07 27.12
C ASN A 98 -36.03 -19.98 26.91
N ASP A 99 -35.06 -20.13 27.82
CA ASP A 99 -35.05 -20.64 29.21
C ASP A 99 -34.77 -22.16 29.30
N SER A 100 -34.12 -22.58 30.40
CA SER A 100 -33.51 -23.87 30.81
C SER A 100 -32.01 -24.02 30.51
N VAL A 101 -31.10 -23.73 31.46
CA VAL A 101 -30.77 -24.39 32.75
C VAL A 101 -30.02 -25.71 32.56
N THR A 102 -28.72 -25.70 32.87
CA THR A 102 -28.05 -26.70 33.72
C THR A 102 -26.81 -26.09 34.35
N LYS A 103 -26.74 -26.23 35.68
CA LYS A 103 -25.71 -25.74 36.59
C LYS A 103 -24.46 -26.62 36.54
N SER A 104 -23.29 -26.00 36.71
CA SER A 104 -22.24 -26.54 37.58
C SER A 104 -21.33 -25.40 38.05
N GLU A 105 -21.22 -25.31 39.36
CA GLU A 105 -20.43 -24.39 40.17
C GLU A 105 -18.95 -24.79 40.12
N ASP A 106 -18.02 -23.83 40.03
CA ASP A 106 -17.07 -23.57 41.13
C ASP A 106 -16.21 -22.32 40.89
N ASP A 107 -15.86 -21.72 42.02
CA ASP A 107 -15.33 -20.38 42.29
C ASP A 107 -13.91 -20.06 41.77
N SER A 108 -13.67 -18.76 41.45
CA SER A 108 -12.64 -17.96 42.16
C SER A 108 -12.52 -16.53 41.57
N LEU A 109 -13.24 -15.61 42.21
CA LEU A 109 -12.81 -14.28 42.69
C LEU A 109 -11.50 -13.67 42.14
N VAL A 110 -11.62 -12.74 41.19
CA VAL A 110 -10.93 -11.43 41.23
C VAL A 110 -11.84 -10.40 40.56
N SER A 111 -12.49 -9.56 41.37
CA SER A 111 -13.22 -8.39 40.91
C SER A 111 -12.69 -7.20 41.69
N LEU A 112 -12.24 -6.15 41.01
CA LEU A 112 -12.61 -4.75 41.32
C LEU A 112 -11.84 -3.74 40.46
N LEU A 113 -12.62 -2.79 39.90
CA LEU A 113 -12.26 -1.46 39.37
C LEU A 113 -11.85 -1.33 37.89
N PHE A 114 -12.80 -1.50 36.97
CA PHE A 114 -12.86 -0.65 35.77
C PHE A 114 -14.31 -0.20 35.51
N ALA A 115 -14.48 1.12 35.47
CA ALA A 115 -15.76 1.79 35.24
C ALA A 115 -16.27 1.55 33.80
N PRO A 116 -17.60 1.49 33.58
CA PRO A 116 -18.18 1.32 32.25
C PRO A 116 -18.16 2.67 31.52
N GLY A 117 -17.03 2.98 30.87
CA GLY A 117 -16.97 4.00 29.84
C GLY A 117 -17.68 3.48 28.59
N GLY A 118 -18.66 4.23 28.09
CA GLY A 118 -19.52 3.83 26.96
C GLY A 118 -18.72 3.31 25.77
N ASN A 119 -19.01 2.06 25.39
CA ASN A 119 -18.53 1.44 24.17
C ASN A 119 -19.14 2.17 22.96
N ALA A 120 -18.51 3.26 22.54
CA ALA A 120 -18.68 3.77 21.19
C ALA A 120 -18.16 2.67 20.25
N SER A 121 -19.08 1.86 19.71
CA SER A 121 -18.80 0.89 18.68
C SER A 121 -18.10 1.60 17.54
N ILE A 122 -16.79 1.40 17.45
CA ILE A 122 -15.97 1.87 16.34
C ILE A 122 -16.56 1.21 15.10
N GLU A 123 -17.28 1.99 14.30
CA GLU A 123 -17.76 1.54 12.98
C GLU A 123 -16.52 1.22 12.15
N ILE A 124 -16.18 -0.07 12.10
CA ILE A 124 -15.17 -0.59 11.18
C ILE A 124 -15.72 -0.29 9.80
N SER A 125 -15.11 0.67 9.10
CA SER A 125 -15.51 1.02 7.75
C SER A 125 -15.46 -0.25 6.90
N THR A 126 -16.64 -0.73 6.51
CA THR A 126 -16.74 -1.90 5.66
C THR A 126 -16.12 -1.52 4.33
N SER A 127 -14.98 -2.13 4.01
CA SER A 127 -14.34 -1.93 2.71
C SER A 127 -15.35 -2.16 1.61
N SER A 128 -15.30 -1.37 0.53
CA SER A 128 -16.19 -1.54 -0.62
C SER A 128 -16.29 -3.02 -0.99
N SER A 129 -17.50 -3.52 -1.21
CA SER A 129 -17.76 -4.94 -1.44
C SER A 129 -16.89 -5.55 -2.53
N THR A 130 -16.48 -4.76 -3.54
CA THR A 130 -15.62 -5.19 -4.66
C THR A 130 -14.11 -5.05 -4.41
N SER A 131 -13.67 -4.68 -3.20
CA SER A 131 -12.26 -4.52 -2.91
C SER A 131 -11.55 -5.86 -2.78
N VAL A 132 -10.40 -6.00 -3.44
CA VAL A 132 -9.54 -7.19 -3.28
C VAL A 132 -9.02 -7.38 -1.85
N ARG A 133 -9.04 -6.32 -1.03
CA ARG A 133 -8.70 -6.40 0.41
C ARG A 133 -9.68 -7.23 1.23
N SER A 134 -10.87 -7.48 0.68
CA SER A 134 -11.91 -8.32 1.30
C SER A 134 -11.91 -9.76 0.78
N VAL A 135 -10.95 -10.12 -0.09
CA VAL A 135 -10.91 -11.42 -0.76
C VAL A 135 -9.79 -12.27 -0.16
N ASP A 136 -10.11 -13.52 0.13
CA ASP A 136 -9.14 -14.54 0.51
C ASP A 136 -8.53 -15.21 -0.71
N ILE A 137 -7.20 -15.34 -0.70
CA ILE A 137 -6.41 -15.97 -1.75
C ILE A 137 -5.68 -17.19 -1.18
N ASP A 138 -5.85 -18.33 -1.83
CA ASP A 138 -5.04 -19.52 -1.60
C ASP A 138 -3.68 -19.36 -2.33
N VAL A 139 -2.67 -18.91 -1.60
CA VAL A 139 -1.32 -18.66 -2.13
C VAL A 139 -0.69 -19.92 -2.72
N ASP A 140 -0.93 -21.09 -2.13
CA ASP A 140 -0.35 -22.34 -2.62
C ASP A 140 -1.04 -22.79 -3.91
N ALA A 141 -2.37 -22.68 -3.99
CA ALA A 141 -3.10 -22.91 -5.25
C ALA A 141 -2.68 -21.93 -6.35
N LEU A 142 -2.42 -20.67 -6.01
CA LEU A 142 -1.95 -19.66 -6.97
C LEU A 142 -0.58 -20.02 -7.55
N ILE A 143 0.36 -20.42 -6.70
CA ILE A 143 1.77 -20.58 -7.09
C ILE A 143 2.05 -22.00 -7.60
N LEU A 144 1.61 -23.02 -6.86
CA LEU A 144 1.95 -24.43 -7.04
C LEU A 144 0.75 -25.29 -7.48
N GLY A 145 -0.45 -24.71 -7.60
CA GLY A 145 -1.63 -25.44 -8.06
C GLY A 145 -1.47 -26.00 -9.48
N LYS A 146 -2.44 -26.79 -9.93
CA LYS A 146 -2.44 -27.39 -11.28
C LYS A 146 -2.18 -26.38 -12.41
N ASN A 147 -2.69 -25.16 -12.24
CA ASN A 147 -2.49 -24.03 -13.15
C ASN A 147 -1.67 -22.92 -12.50
N GLY A 148 -0.75 -23.31 -11.61
CA GLY A 148 0.09 -22.42 -10.83
C GLY A 148 0.98 -21.57 -11.71
N VAL A 149 1.26 -20.35 -11.24
CA VAL A 149 1.96 -19.31 -12.03
C VAL A 149 3.43 -19.14 -11.66
N LEU A 150 4.01 -20.02 -10.82
CA LEU A 150 5.41 -19.92 -10.41
C LEU A 150 6.34 -19.87 -11.63
N GLY A 151 7.14 -18.81 -11.71
CA GLY A 151 8.12 -18.56 -12.76
C GLY A 151 7.55 -18.26 -14.15
N ARG A 152 6.23 -18.29 -14.32
CA ARG A 152 5.57 -18.05 -15.61
C ARG A 152 5.38 -16.55 -15.87
N ILE A 153 5.67 -16.13 -17.10
CA ILE A 153 5.37 -14.79 -17.56
C ILE A 153 3.88 -14.63 -17.84
N MET A 154 3.30 -13.51 -17.40
CA MET A 154 1.90 -13.20 -17.65
C MET A 154 1.67 -12.76 -19.09
N GLU A 155 0.49 -13.03 -19.64
CA GLU A 155 0.14 -12.64 -21.01
C GLU A 155 0.07 -11.11 -21.21
N LYS A 156 -0.22 -10.36 -20.14
CA LYS A 156 -0.39 -8.91 -20.16
C LYS A 156 0.42 -8.24 -19.05
N SER A 157 0.95 -7.04 -19.34
CA SER A 157 1.85 -6.31 -18.43
C SER A 157 1.19 -5.50 -17.31
N GLY A 158 -0.15 -5.47 -17.29
CA GLY A 158 -0.92 -4.71 -16.31
C GLY A 158 -1.16 -5.48 -15.01
N LYS A 159 -1.04 -4.79 -13.87
CA LYS A 159 -1.42 -5.34 -12.55
C LYS A 159 -2.88 -5.81 -12.52
N GLU A 160 -3.78 -5.16 -13.27
CA GLU A 160 -5.19 -5.59 -13.38
C GLU A 160 -5.31 -7.01 -13.91
N TYR A 161 -4.51 -7.38 -14.90
CA TYR A 161 -4.50 -8.75 -15.41
C TYR A 161 -4.01 -9.73 -14.33
N VAL A 162 -2.93 -9.39 -13.64
CA VAL A 162 -2.39 -10.23 -12.55
C VAL A 162 -3.42 -10.42 -11.43
N ILE A 163 -4.12 -9.36 -11.04
CA ILE A 163 -5.14 -9.40 -9.97
C ILE A 163 -6.31 -10.29 -10.36
N ASN A 164 -6.85 -10.14 -11.57
CA ASN A 164 -7.95 -10.98 -12.04
C ASN A 164 -7.51 -12.44 -12.19
N LYS A 165 -6.31 -12.68 -12.76
CA LYS A 165 -5.78 -14.04 -12.90
C LYS A 165 -5.57 -14.70 -11.53
N ALA A 166 -5.04 -13.97 -10.56
CA ALA A 166 -4.88 -14.49 -9.20
C ALA A 166 -6.24 -14.81 -8.57
N PHE A 167 -7.23 -13.92 -8.71
CA PHE A 167 -8.59 -14.16 -8.25
C PHE A 167 -9.19 -15.45 -8.86
N ASP A 168 -9.11 -15.60 -10.18
CA ASP A 168 -9.66 -16.75 -10.89
C ASP A 168 -9.03 -18.07 -10.45
N LEU A 169 -7.70 -18.07 -10.24
CA LEU A 169 -6.96 -19.28 -9.86
C LEU A 169 -7.13 -19.66 -8.39
N SER A 170 -7.24 -18.69 -7.50
CA SER A 170 -6.98 -18.93 -6.07
C SER A 170 -7.97 -18.30 -5.09
N ALA A 171 -8.92 -17.48 -5.55
CA ALA A 171 -9.96 -16.98 -4.65
C ALA A 171 -10.90 -18.11 -4.20
N SER A 172 -11.42 -17.97 -2.98
CA SER A 172 -12.42 -18.87 -2.42
C SER A 172 -13.67 -18.95 -3.31
N SER A 173 -14.34 -20.11 -3.35
CA SER A 173 -15.60 -20.26 -4.12
C SER A 173 -16.66 -19.24 -3.70
N ARG A 174 -16.68 -18.89 -2.40
CA ARG A 174 -17.56 -17.85 -1.84
C ARG A 174 -17.28 -16.48 -2.45
N ASP A 175 -16.01 -16.07 -2.53
CA ASP A 175 -15.64 -14.78 -3.11
C ASP A 175 -15.88 -14.73 -4.62
N LYS A 176 -15.60 -15.83 -5.33
CA LYS A 176 -15.91 -15.98 -6.76
C LYS A 176 -17.39 -15.78 -7.05
N GLN A 177 -18.26 -16.41 -6.26
CA GLN A 177 -19.71 -16.24 -6.41
C GLN A 177 -20.15 -14.81 -6.05
N ARG A 178 -19.65 -14.28 -4.94
CA ARG A 178 -19.98 -12.93 -4.44
C ARG A 178 -19.60 -11.83 -5.41
N LEU A 179 -18.51 -12.00 -6.15
CA LEU A 179 -17.96 -11.02 -7.08
C LEU A 179 -18.15 -11.43 -8.55
N ALA A 180 -19.03 -12.39 -8.82
CA ALA A 180 -19.33 -12.81 -10.19
C ALA A 180 -19.84 -11.62 -11.02
N GLY A 181 -19.15 -11.32 -12.12
CA GLY A 181 -19.45 -10.18 -13.00
C GLY A 181 -19.06 -8.80 -12.44
N ALA A 182 -18.54 -8.72 -11.21
CA ALA A 182 -18.08 -7.46 -10.63
C ALA A 182 -16.63 -7.16 -11.04
N ARG A 183 -16.30 -5.89 -11.23
CA ARG A 183 -14.91 -5.44 -11.45
C ARG A 183 -14.20 -5.29 -10.11
N LEU A 184 -13.07 -5.99 -9.96
CA LEU A 184 -12.23 -5.91 -8.75
C LEU A 184 -11.63 -4.51 -8.57
N SER A 185 -11.76 -3.96 -7.36
CA SER A 185 -11.23 -2.65 -6.98
C SER A 185 -9.92 -2.78 -6.22
N PHE A 186 -8.86 -2.12 -6.72
CA PHE A 186 -7.51 -2.16 -6.15
C PHE A 186 -6.68 -0.92 -6.54
N ASN A 187 -5.56 -0.68 -5.86
CA ASN A 187 -4.71 0.49 -6.15
C ASN A 187 -3.58 0.14 -7.13
N LYS A 188 -3.76 0.49 -8.40
CA LYS A 188 -2.77 0.22 -9.46
C LYS A 188 -1.41 0.92 -9.27
N TYR A 189 -1.38 2.01 -8.52
CA TYR A 189 -0.18 2.83 -8.32
C TYR A 189 0.66 2.39 -7.10
N CYS A 190 0.18 1.45 -6.31
CA CYS A 190 0.89 0.99 -5.12
C CYS A 190 1.90 -0.12 -5.46
N GLY A 191 3.09 -0.05 -4.86
CA GLY A 191 4.09 -1.14 -4.90
C GLY A 191 3.70 -2.37 -4.06
N ILE A 192 2.64 -2.24 -3.26
CA ILE A 192 2.04 -3.31 -2.45
C ILE A 192 0.56 -3.43 -2.82
N GLN A 193 0.07 -4.66 -2.96
CA GLN A 193 -1.36 -4.92 -2.95
C GLN A 193 -1.74 -5.88 -1.81
N GLU A 194 -2.50 -5.36 -0.84
CA GLU A 194 -3.07 -6.16 0.25
C GLU A 194 -4.31 -6.92 -0.25
N TRP A 195 -4.36 -8.20 0.08
CA TRP A 195 -5.54 -9.06 0.11
C TRP A 195 -5.99 -9.25 1.57
N HIS A 196 -7.05 -10.00 1.82
CA HIS A 196 -7.48 -10.25 3.20
C HIS A 196 -6.41 -11.05 3.98
N ASN A 197 -5.92 -12.14 3.39
CA ASN A 197 -4.97 -13.08 3.99
C ASN A 197 -3.57 -13.10 3.35
N ALA A 198 -3.30 -12.24 2.37
CA ALA A 198 -2.05 -12.22 1.62
C ALA A 198 -1.61 -10.81 1.19
N ILE A 199 -0.35 -10.66 0.78
CA ILE A 199 0.22 -9.41 0.27
C ILE A 199 1.00 -9.70 -1.01
N PHE A 200 0.74 -8.94 -2.06
CA PHE A 200 1.56 -8.96 -3.29
C PHE A 200 2.56 -7.81 -3.26
N LEU A 201 3.84 -8.12 -3.50
CA LEU A 201 4.89 -7.14 -3.71
C LEU A 201 5.20 -7.03 -5.21
N TRP A 202 5.14 -5.80 -5.72
CA TRP A 202 5.44 -5.48 -7.11
C TRP A 202 6.86 -4.92 -7.21
N VAL A 203 7.73 -5.59 -7.97
CA VAL A 203 9.11 -5.18 -8.19
C VAL A 203 9.36 -4.89 -9.66
N ASN A 204 9.98 -3.72 -9.90
CA ASN A 204 10.52 -3.34 -11.19
C ASN A 204 12.04 -3.52 -11.14
N LEU A 205 12.61 -4.23 -12.12
CA LEU A 205 14.04 -4.52 -12.22
C LEU A 205 14.65 -3.83 -13.45
N GLY A 206 15.93 -3.47 -13.38
CA GLY A 206 16.71 -2.96 -14.51
C GLY A 206 16.38 -1.53 -14.96
N TYR A 207 15.74 -0.73 -14.10
CA TYR A 207 15.45 0.67 -14.41
C TYR A 207 16.57 1.57 -13.86
N ASN A 208 17.46 2.04 -14.75
CA ASN A 208 18.70 2.72 -14.36
C ASN A 208 18.50 4.15 -13.82
N ASP A 209 17.34 4.77 -14.06
CA ASP A 209 17.07 6.16 -13.64
C ASP A 209 16.47 6.28 -12.22
N SER A 210 16.29 5.16 -11.50
CA SER A 210 15.80 5.22 -10.13
C SER A 210 16.95 5.44 -9.15
N ALA A 211 16.80 6.42 -8.25
CA ALA A 211 17.71 6.64 -7.12
C ALA A 211 17.89 5.42 -6.21
N VAL A 212 17.01 4.43 -6.34
CA VAL A 212 16.94 3.24 -5.52
C VAL A 212 16.66 2.05 -6.43
N VAL A 213 17.52 1.03 -6.40
CA VAL A 213 17.51 -0.10 -7.33
C VAL A 213 17.09 -1.36 -6.58
N ASN A 214 16.01 -2.00 -7.02
CA ASN A 214 15.67 -3.35 -6.57
C ASN A 214 16.57 -4.34 -7.30
N ASP A 215 17.17 -5.25 -6.56
CA ASP A 215 18.17 -6.17 -7.09
C ASP A 215 18.13 -7.52 -6.37
N PHE A 216 18.57 -8.56 -7.06
CA PHE A 216 18.75 -9.88 -6.50
C PHE A 216 20.10 -10.01 -5.82
N LEU A 217 20.10 -10.66 -4.67
CA LEU A 217 21.29 -10.98 -3.89
C LEU A 217 21.42 -12.50 -3.79
N ASP A 218 22.62 -12.98 -3.45
CA ASP A 218 22.93 -14.40 -3.24
C ASP A 218 22.44 -15.32 -4.37
N ASN A 219 22.80 -15.00 -5.61
CA ASN A 219 22.40 -15.77 -6.78
C ASN A 219 20.88 -15.94 -6.90
N GLY A 220 20.12 -14.89 -6.56
CA GLY A 220 18.66 -14.88 -6.64
C GLY A 220 17.93 -15.44 -5.43
N LYS A 221 18.63 -15.84 -4.35
CA LYS A 221 17.98 -16.31 -3.11
C LYS A 221 17.36 -15.19 -2.29
N ARG A 222 17.84 -13.96 -2.47
CA ARG A 222 17.35 -12.78 -1.77
C ARG A 222 17.03 -11.66 -2.75
N ILE A 223 16.14 -10.76 -2.39
CA ILE A 223 15.81 -9.59 -3.20
C ILE A 223 15.68 -8.35 -2.31
N THR A 224 16.18 -7.21 -2.79
CA THR A 224 15.93 -5.91 -2.17
C THR A 224 14.59 -5.35 -2.63
N TRP A 225 13.85 -4.76 -1.72
CA TRP A 225 12.58 -4.09 -2.01
C TRP A 225 12.48 -2.79 -1.23
N PHE A 226 12.02 -1.73 -1.90
CA PHE A 226 11.89 -0.42 -1.30
C PHE A 226 10.44 0.05 -1.22
N GLY A 227 10.06 0.50 -0.03
CA GLY A 227 8.74 1.02 0.26
C GLY A 227 8.42 2.30 -0.50
N GLY A 228 7.11 2.55 -0.68
CA GLY A 228 6.66 3.82 -1.23
C GLY A 228 6.98 4.98 -0.28
N SER A 229 7.00 6.21 -0.81
CA SER A 229 7.32 7.43 -0.04
C SER A 229 6.40 7.76 1.14
N ARG A 230 5.31 7.01 1.32
CA ARG A 230 4.40 7.15 2.48
C ARG A 230 4.56 6.02 3.49
N MET A 231 5.43 5.06 3.21
CA MET A 231 5.69 3.94 4.09
C MET A 231 6.80 4.32 5.07
N HIS A 232 6.53 4.04 6.33
CA HIS A 232 7.45 4.14 7.46
C HIS A 232 7.13 3.00 8.43
N ASP A 233 8.00 2.80 9.43
CA ASP A 233 7.93 1.64 10.34
C ASP A 233 6.57 1.48 11.01
N GLU A 234 5.96 2.60 11.45
CA GLU A 234 4.65 2.61 12.13
C GLU A 234 3.44 2.43 11.21
N THR A 235 3.63 2.25 9.90
CA THR A 235 2.47 2.04 9.00
C THR A 235 1.92 0.62 9.18
N ALA A 236 0.59 0.49 9.24
CA ALA A 236 -0.07 -0.82 9.40
C ALA A 236 0.37 -1.87 8.37
N VAL A 237 0.66 -1.44 7.13
CA VAL A 237 1.17 -2.35 6.08
C VAL A 237 2.57 -2.87 6.38
N VAL A 238 3.44 -2.06 7.01
CA VAL A 238 4.78 -2.49 7.42
C VAL A 238 4.69 -3.49 8.58
N HIS A 239 3.85 -3.24 9.58
CA HIS A 239 3.60 -4.23 10.63
C HIS A 239 3.11 -5.57 10.06
N LYS A 240 2.16 -5.54 9.10
CA LYS A 240 1.71 -6.77 8.42
C LYS A 240 2.83 -7.46 7.64
N LEU A 241 3.67 -6.71 6.92
CA LEU A 241 4.81 -7.27 6.20
C LEU A 241 5.79 -7.97 7.14
N LEU A 242 6.11 -7.33 8.26
CA LEU A 242 7.00 -7.92 9.28
C LEU A 242 6.38 -9.17 9.90
N GLN A 243 5.10 -9.12 10.26
CA GLN A 243 4.37 -10.27 10.80
C GLN A 243 4.31 -11.44 9.80
N TYR A 244 3.80 -11.19 8.58
CA TYR A 244 3.64 -12.23 7.57
C TYR A 244 4.98 -12.80 7.11
N GLY A 245 6.01 -11.96 7.07
CA GLY A 245 7.35 -12.36 6.70
C GLY A 245 8.07 -13.15 7.80
N SER A 246 7.85 -12.86 9.08
CA SER A 246 8.45 -13.60 10.19
C SER A 246 7.74 -14.92 10.48
N GLU A 247 6.42 -14.99 10.25
CA GLU A 247 5.63 -16.22 10.31
C GLU A 247 5.87 -17.16 9.12
N ALA A 248 6.59 -16.71 8.08
CA ALA A 248 6.80 -17.49 6.88
C ALA A 248 7.73 -18.69 7.13
N THR A 249 7.29 -19.86 6.70
CA THR A 249 8.08 -21.10 6.71
C THR A 249 8.42 -21.52 5.27
N SER A 250 9.21 -22.58 5.12
CA SER A 250 9.52 -23.16 3.81
C SER A 250 8.28 -23.63 3.04
N SER A 251 7.16 -23.91 3.73
CA SER A 251 5.93 -24.41 3.13
C SER A 251 4.77 -23.42 3.16
N LYS A 252 4.84 -22.33 3.93
CA LYS A 252 3.74 -21.40 4.11
C LYS A 252 4.25 -19.96 4.18
N SER A 253 3.78 -19.12 3.26
CA SER A 253 3.98 -17.67 3.32
C SER A 253 2.77 -16.96 2.76
N LYS A 254 2.52 -15.76 3.28
CA LYS A 254 1.43 -14.89 2.87
C LYS A 254 1.90 -13.76 1.94
N ILE A 255 3.19 -13.69 1.61
CA ILE A 255 3.76 -12.63 0.77
C ILE A 255 4.20 -13.23 -0.57
N VAL A 256 3.67 -12.70 -1.66
CA VAL A 256 3.95 -13.16 -3.04
C VAL A 256 4.71 -12.09 -3.81
N LEU A 257 5.81 -12.49 -4.45
CA LEU A 257 6.66 -11.62 -5.26
C LEU A 257 6.26 -11.65 -6.73
N TRP A 258 6.03 -10.46 -7.28
CA TRP A 258 5.80 -10.25 -8.71
C TRP A 258 6.84 -9.29 -9.27
N CYS A 259 7.67 -9.79 -10.19
CA CYS A 259 8.74 -9.02 -10.81
C CYS A 259 8.43 -8.72 -12.27
N ARG A 260 8.96 -7.62 -12.78
CA ARG A 260 9.03 -7.37 -14.22
C ARG A 260 10.33 -6.63 -14.59
N LYS A 261 10.82 -6.89 -15.79
CA LYS A 261 12.08 -6.40 -16.32
C LYS A 261 11.86 -5.17 -17.17
N TYR A 262 12.65 -4.11 -16.95
CA TYR A 262 12.71 -3.00 -17.88
C TYR A 262 13.54 -3.40 -19.11
N MET A 263 12.98 -3.19 -20.29
CA MET A 263 13.62 -3.49 -21.57
C MET A 263 14.12 -2.17 -22.17
N ILE A 264 15.45 -1.99 -22.19
CA ILE A 264 16.09 -0.75 -22.63
C ILE A 264 15.72 -0.42 -24.10
N HIS A 265 15.74 -1.43 -24.97
CA HIS A 265 15.48 -1.23 -26.40
C HIS A 265 14.04 -0.75 -26.69
N SER A 266 13.05 -1.28 -25.99
CA SER A 266 11.63 -0.91 -26.17
C SER A 266 11.17 0.19 -25.22
N LYS A 267 12.02 0.63 -24.29
CA LYS A 267 11.70 1.57 -23.20
C LYS A 267 10.43 1.21 -22.44
N SER A 268 10.16 -0.09 -22.30
CA SER A 268 8.94 -0.62 -21.70
C SER A 268 9.25 -1.74 -20.71
N PHE A 269 8.30 -2.04 -19.82
CA PHE A 269 8.43 -3.19 -18.93
C PHE A 269 7.85 -4.44 -19.58
N THR A 270 8.51 -5.58 -19.37
CA THR A 270 7.92 -6.90 -19.66
C THR A 270 6.66 -7.12 -18.83
N PRO A 271 5.83 -8.11 -19.20
CA PRO A 271 4.84 -8.61 -18.27
C PRO A 271 5.43 -9.15 -16.97
N TYR A 272 4.57 -9.22 -15.94
CA TYR A 272 4.98 -9.71 -14.63
C TYR A 272 5.26 -11.22 -14.66
N VAL A 273 6.18 -11.64 -13.82
CA VAL A 273 6.52 -13.03 -13.51
C VAL A 273 6.31 -13.23 -12.00
N CYS A 274 5.58 -14.27 -11.61
CA CYS A 274 5.46 -14.64 -10.20
C CYS A 274 6.71 -15.41 -9.79
N LEU A 275 7.49 -14.90 -8.85
CA LEU A 275 8.69 -15.62 -8.37
C LEU A 275 8.41 -16.42 -7.09
N GLY A 276 7.15 -16.42 -6.64
CA GLY A 276 6.71 -17.22 -5.51
C GLY A 276 6.73 -16.45 -4.20
N ARG A 277 6.98 -17.16 -3.12
CA ARG A 277 6.78 -16.74 -1.73
C ARG A 277 8.02 -16.05 -1.15
N LEU A 278 7.77 -15.09 -0.27
CA LEU A 278 8.81 -14.38 0.46
C LEU A 278 8.76 -14.67 1.96
N SER A 279 9.94 -14.71 2.59
CA SER A 279 10.09 -14.62 4.04
C SER A 279 10.96 -13.42 4.41
N TYR A 280 10.74 -12.88 5.60
CA TYR A 280 11.49 -11.72 6.07
C TYR A 280 12.96 -12.08 6.29
N HIS A 281 13.87 -11.22 5.82
CA HIS A 281 15.30 -11.33 6.12
C HIS A 281 15.74 -10.16 7.02
N SER A 282 15.65 -8.94 6.51
CA SER A 282 16.00 -7.73 7.26
C SER A 282 15.32 -6.50 6.66
N HIS A 283 15.33 -5.40 7.40
CA HIS A 283 15.02 -4.07 6.88
C HIS A 283 15.88 -3.03 7.59
N VAL A 284 15.97 -1.81 7.03
CA VAL A 284 16.64 -0.67 7.66
C VAL A 284 15.57 0.23 8.28
N PRO A 285 15.36 0.18 9.62
CA PRO A 285 14.34 1.01 10.25
C PRO A 285 14.61 2.49 10.03
N ARG A 286 13.54 3.29 9.93
CA ARG A 286 13.56 4.75 9.73
C ARG A 286 14.25 5.22 8.45
N SER A 287 14.60 4.32 7.52
CA SER A 287 15.14 4.74 6.22
C SER A 287 14.03 5.34 5.34
N HIS A 288 14.41 6.24 4.43
CA HIS A 288 13.50 6.82 3.47
C HIS A 288 14.07 6.78 2.04
N PRO A 289 13.52 5.95 1.14
CA PRO A 289 12.43 5.00 1.36
C PRO A 289 12.81 3.86 2.33
N LEU A 290 11.80 3.21 2.92
CA LEU A 290 12.01 2.06 3.80
C LEU A 290 12.60 0.90 2.98
N SER A 291 13.75 0.36 3.38
CA SER A 291 14.47 -0.68 2.63
C SER A 291 14.32 -2.03 3.30
N PHE A 292 13.91 -3.05 2.52
CA PHE A 292 13.79 -4.43 2.95
C PHE A 292 14.70 -5.34 2.13
N VAL A 293 15.13 -6.42 2.76
CA VAL A 293 15.65 -7.61 2.12
C VAL A 293 14.70 -8.76 2.44
N TRP A 294 14.32 -9.51 1.41
CA TRP A 294 13.44 -10.68 1.53
C TRP A 294 14.19 -11.93 1.07
N ASN A 295 13.96 -13.07 1.73
CA ASN A 295 14.38 -14.36 1.18
C ASN A 295 13.29 -14.89 0.24
N LEU A 296 13.70 -15.38 -0.92
CA LEU A 296 12.83 -16.04 -1.88
C LEU A 296 12.71 -17.52 -1.51
N VAL A 297 11.57 -17.89 -0.92
CA VAL A 297 11.31 -19.25 -0.41
C VAL A 297 11.34 -20.28 -1.55
N ASP A 298 10.77 -19.91 -2.69
CA ASP A 298 10.65 -20.79 -3.86
C ASP A 298 11.86 -20.71 -4.82
N ALA A 299 12.99 -20.14 -4.37
CA ALA A 299 14.18 -19.98 -5.22
C ALA A 299 14.69 -21.31 -5.79
N GLU A 300 14.67 -22.38 -4.99
CA GLU A 300 15.11 -23.69 -5.46
C GLU A 300 14.13 -24.30 -6.46
N ALA A 301 12.82 -24.20 -6.18
CA ALA A 301 11.77 -24.67 -7.08
C ALA A 301 11.85 -23.98 -8.45
N LEU A 302 12.24 -22.70 -8.50
CA LEU A 302 12.50 -21.98 -9.76
C LEU A 302 13.75 -22.49 -10.49
N ARG A 303 14.84 -22.79 -9.79
CA ARG A 303 16.08 -23.31 -10.40
C ARG A 303 15.93 -24.72 -10.94
N THR A 304 15.21 -25.57 -10.21
CA THR A 304 15.01 -26.98 -10.58
C THR A 304 13.66 -27.20 -11.27
N HIS A 305 13.03 -26.13 -11.76
CA HIS A 305 11.71 -26.24 -12.38
C HIS A 305 11.77 -27.20 -13.59
N PRO A 306 10.76 -28.08 -13.81
CA PRO A 306 10.77 -29.02 -14.91
C PRO A 306 10.78 -28.31 -16.28
N GLU A 307 10.03 -27.22 -16.39
CA GLU A 307 9.92 -26.43 -17.62
C GLU A 307 11.15 -25.52 -17.79
N MET A 308 11.79 -25.58 -18.97
CA MET A 308 13.05 -24.89 -19.27
C MET A 308 12.90 -23.37 -19.38
N ASP A 309 11.82 -22.92 -19.99
CA ASP A 309 11.41 -21.52 -20.13
C ASP A 309 11.26 -20.84 -18.77
N VAL A 310 10.74 -21.52 -17.76
CA VAL A 310 10.68 -20.99 -16.38
C VAL A 310 12.09 -20.77 -15.80
N LYS A 311 13.00 -21.74 -15.98
CA LYS A 311 14.40 -21.63 -15.50
C LYS A 311 15.13 -20.49 -16.19
N GLU A 312 15.03 -20.41 -17.51
CA GLU A 312 15.62 -19.33 -18.30
C GLU A 312 15.05 -17.96 -17.92
N GLN A 313 13.74 -17.87 -17.72
CA GLN A 313 13.08 -16.65 -17.30
C GLN A 313 13.59 -16.19 -15.92
N TYR A 314 13.70 -17.09 -14.94
CA TYR A 314 14.27 -16.76 -13.63
C TYR A 314 15.74 -16.35 -13.75
N GLN A 315 16.55 -17.10 -14.49
CA GLN A 315 17.96 -16.78 -14.70
C GLN A 315 18.17 -15.41 -15.35
N SER A 316 17.31 -15.05 -16.31
CA SER A 316 17.36 -13.74 -17.00
C SER A 316 16.99 -12.55 -16.10
N LEU A 317 16.31 -12.79 -14.98
CA LEU A 317 15.93 -11.77 -14.00
C LEU A 317 17.01 -11.57 -12.94
N ILE A 318 17.77 -12.61 -12.59
CA ILE A 318 18.83 -12.54 -11.57
C ILE A 318 20.18 -12.07 -12.11
N LEU A 319 20.42 -12.18 -13.43
CA LEU A 319 21.68 -11.78 -14.09
C LEU A 319 21.68 -10.33 -14.61
N MET A 320 20.87 -9.45 -14.03
CA MET A 320 20.90 -8.02 -14.36
C MET A 320 22.06 -7.31 -13.69
#